data_AF-E3S3Y9-F1
#
_entry.id   AF-E3S3Y9-F1
#
_cell.length_a   1.000
_cell.length_b   1.000
_cell.length_c   1.000
_cell.angle_alpha   90.00
_cell.angle_beta   90.00
_cell.angle_gamma   90.00
#
_symmetry.space_group_name_H-M   'P 1'
#
loop_
_entity.id
_entity.type
_entity.pdbx_description
1 polymer ?
#
loop_
_entity_poly.entity_id
_entity_poly.type
_entity_poly.pdbx_seq_one_letter_code
_entity_poly.pdbx_strand_id
1 'polypeptide(L)'
;PRAVTRPEVDAYQPSTAAINAYTTQYQSEHPLSATTPPFVPTRVSDLSNTGKASYKEDVEDYKERLEAYKIEDTKYQRERNHLAQPSQPYRD
;
A
#
# COMPACT_ATOMS: atom_id res chain seq x y z
N PRO A 1 18.28 6.36 -24.07
CA PRO A 1 17.54 6.33 -22.79
C PRO A 1 16.19 7.06 -22.90
N ARG A 2 15.07 6.32 -22.90
CA ARG A 2 13.73 6.94 -22.80
C ARG A 2 13.53 7.37 -21.36
N ALA A 3 13.39 8.68 -21.13
CA ALA A 3 12.98 9.23 -19.84
C ALA A 3 11.54 8.79 -19.56
N VAL A 4 11.35 8.08 -18.45
CA VAL A 4 10.02 7.74 -17.93
C VAL A 4 9.52 8.99 -17.21
N THR A 5 8.72 9.81 -17.88
CA THR A 5 7.95 10.86 -17.21
C THR A 5 6.82 10.18 -16.45
N ARG A 6 7.02 10.01 -15.14
CA ARG A 6 5.95 9.67 -14.20
C ARG A 6 4.86 10.73 -14.38
N PRO A 7 3.58 10.36 -14.60
CA PRO A 7 2.51 11.35 -14.61
C PRO A 7 2.52 12.03 -13.24
N GLU A 8 2.68 13.35 -13.25
CA GLU A 8 2.54 14.20 -12.07
C GLU A 8 1.06 14.09 -11.67
N VAL A 9 0.80 13.18 -10.72
CA VAL A 9 -0.51 13.07 -10.09
C VAL A 9 -0.66 14.35 -9.31
N ASP A 10 -1.49 15.26 -9.82
CA ASP A 10 -1.87 16.49 -9.15
C ASP A 10 -2.29 16.11 -7.73
N ALA A 11 -1.45 16.45 -6.75
CA ALA A 11 -1.70 16.08 -5.37
C ALA A 11 -3.00 16.77 -4.97
N TYR A 12 -4.00 16.00 -4.56
CA TYR A 12 -5.27 16.55 -4.11
C TYR A 12 -5.02 17.66 -3.09
N GLN A 13 -5.28 18.91 -3.49
CA GLN A 13 -5.23 20.06 -2.62
C GLN A 13 -6.65 20.37 -2.16
N PRO A 14 -7.00 20.07 -0.90
CA PRO A 14 -8.32 20.42 -0.39
C PRO A 14 -8.47 21.95 -0.39
N SER A 15 -9.68 22.41 -0.73
CA SER A 15 -10.00 23.84 -0.68
C SER A 15 -9.95 24.34 0.75
N THR A 16 -9.68 25.63 0.93
CA THR A 16 -9.71 26.28 2.26
C THR A 16 -11.06 26.07 2.96
N ALA A 17 -12.15 26.02 2.19
CA ALA A 17 -13.48 25.73 2.72
C ALA A 17 -13.58 24.30 3.30
N ALA A 18 -13.01 23.31 2.62
CA ALA A 18 -12.98 21.93 3.10
C ALA A 18 -12.14 21.78 4.38
N ILE A 19 -11.00 22.48 4.45
CA ILE A 19 -10.12 22.51 5.63
C ILE A 19 -10.85 23.14 6.82
N ASN A 20 -11.56 24.26 6.60
CA ASN A 20 -12.29 24.96 7.66
C ASN A 20 -13.50 24.16 8.16
N ALA A 21 -14.20 23.46 7.27
CA ALA A 21 -15.32 22.58 7.63
C ALA A 21 -14.83 21.43 8.52
N TYR A 22 -13.74 20.77 8.12
CA TYR A 22 -13.11 19.72 8.93
C TYR A 22 -12.66 20.24 10.29
N THR A 23 -11.99 21.39 10.32
CA THR A 23 -11.49 22.01 11.56
C THR A 23 -12.63 22.35 12.52
N THR A 24 -13.73 22.89 12.01
CA THR A 24 -14.92 23.22 12.80
C THR A 24 -15.57 21.97 13.37
N GLN A 25 -15.73 20.92 12.54
CA GLN A 25 -16.29 19.66 12.97
C GLN A 25 -15.43 19.00 14.07
N TYR A 26 -14.12 18.95 13.85
CA TYR A 26 -13.16 18.38 14.79
C TYR A 26 -13.16 19.09 16.14
N GLN A 27 -13.24 20.43 16.16
CA GLN A 27 -13.34 21.20 17.40
C GLN A 27 -14.67 21.01 18.11
N SER A 28 -15.76 20.76 17.37
CA SER A 28 -17.07 20.47 17.97
C SER A 28 -17.13 19.08 18.62
N GLU A 29 -16.45 18.11 18.01
CA GLU A 29 -16.38 16.72 18.49
C GLU A 29 -15.39 16.55 19.65
N HIS A 30 -14.44 17.50 19.80
CA HIS A 30 -13.42 17.50 20.84
C HIS A 30 -13.36 18.85 21.60
N PRO A 31 -14.43 19.19 22.37
CA PRO A 31 -14.45 20.43 23.12
C PRO A 31 -13.45 20.33 24.28
N LEU A 32 -12.39 21.14 24.18
CA LEU A 32 -11.25 21.33 25.11
C LEU A 32 -10.01 20.44 24.87
N SER A 33 -9.09 21.02 24.09
CA SER A 33 -7.63 20.85 24.10
C SER A 33 -7.03 19.45 23.92
N ALA A 34 -6.48 19.19 22.73
CA ALA A 34 -5.29 18.36 22.60
C ALA A 34 -4.17 19.19 21.97
N THR A 35 -3.30 19.75 22.81
CA THR A 35 -1.96 20.25 22.45
C THR A 35 -1.00 19.08 22.15
N THR A 36 -1.54 17.88 21.91
CA THR A 36 -0.81 16.64 21.67
C THR A 36 -1.15 16.16 20.26
N PRO A 37 -0.16 15.94 19.38
CA PRO A 37 -0.43 15.40 18.05
C PRO A 37 -1.16 14.06 18.17
N PRO A 38 -1.99 13.70 17.16
CA PRO A 38 -2.68 12.42 17.16
C PRO A 38 -1.66 11.30 17.35
N PHE A 39 -1.89 10.46 18.35
CA PHE A 39 -1.02 9.33 18.64
C PHE A 39 -1.20 8.28 17.56
N VAL A 40 -0.12 8.02 16.80
CA VAL A 40 -0.06 6.94 15.81
C VAL A 40 0.63 5.75 16.45
N PRO A 41 -0.07 4.61 16.65
CA PRO A 41 0.53 3.38 17.15
C PRO A 41 1.72 2.95 16.29
N THR A 42 2.86 2.65 16.92
CA THR A 42 4.06 2.16 16.22
C THR A 42 4.38 0.71 16.56
N ARG A 43 3.78 0.19 17.64
CA ARG A 43 3.90 -1.19 18.08
C ARG A 43 2.53 -1.84 18.18
N VAL A 44 2.48 -3.15 18.03
CA VAL A 44 1.24 -3.93 18.23
C VAL A 44 0.69 -3.79 19.65
N SER A 45 1.56 -3.58 20.64
CA SER A 45 1.17 -3.30 22.03
C SER A 45 0.34 -2.03 22.16
N ASP A 46 0.57 -1.06 21.27
CA ASP A 46 -0.07 0.26 21.29
C ASP A 46 -1.48 0.19 20.68
N LEU A 47 -1.84 -0.92 20.05
CA LEU A 47 -3.14 -1.13 19.44
C LEU A 47 -4.18 -1.50 20.50
N SER A 48 -5.41 -1.03 20.27
CA SER A 48 -6.60 -1.51 20.98
C SER A 48 -6.83 -3.00 20.70
N ASN A 49 -7.67 -3.67 21.49
CA ASN A 49 -7.97 -5.10 21.27
C ASN A 49 -8.56 -5.36 19.87
N THR A 50 -9.45 -4.48 19.41
CA THR A 50 -9.99 -4.52 18.05
C THR A 50 -8.89 -4.28 17.02
N GLY A 51 -8.01 -3.30 17.26
CA GLY A 51 -6.87 -3.03 16.38
C GLY A 51 -5.89 -4.21 16.28
N LYS A 52 -5.67 -4.95 17.37
CA LYS A 52 -4.85 -6.18 17.37
C LYS A 52 -5.48 -7.29 16.55
N ALA A 53 -6.81 -7.43 16.60
CA ALA A 53 -7.53 -8.42 15.82
C ALA A 53 -7.44 -8.11 14.31
N SER A 54 -7.70 -6.86 13.91
CA SER A 54 -7.56 -6.42 12.52
C SER A 54 -6.12 -6.54 12.01
N TYR A 55 -5.14 -6.14 12.82
CA TYR A 55 -3.72 -6.30 12.46
C TYR A 55 -3.34 -7.77 12.22
N LYS A 56 -3.91 -8.70 12.99
CA LYS A 56 -3.68 -10.13 12.79
C LYS A 56 -4.26 -10.61 11.45
N GLU A 57 -5.46 -10.15 11.10
CA GLU A 57 -6.10 -10.47 9.82
C GLU A 57 -5.25 -9.94 8.64
N ASP A 58 -4.82 -8.68 8.72
CA ASP A 58 -3.92 -8.07 7.71
C ASP A 58 -2.63 -8.88 7.55
N VAL A 59 -2.03 -9.34 8.66
CA VAL A 59 -0.81 -10.15 8.62
C VAL A 59 -1.03 -11.47 7.87
N GLU A 60 -2.18 -12.12 8.03
CA GLU A 60 -2.47 -13.34 7.29
C GLU A 60 -2.74 -13.04 5.80
N ASP A 61 -3.49 -11.98 5.46
CA ASP A 61 -3.68 -11.55 4.06
C ASP A 61 -2.34 -11.30 3.36
N TYR A 62 -1.43 -10.58 4.00
CA TYR A 62 -0.12 -10.31 3.43
C TYR A 62 0.71 -11.59 3.20
N LYS A 63 0.61 -12.59 4.09
CA LYS A 63 1.28 -13.88 3.87
C LYS A 63 0.72 -14.59 2.65
N GLU A 64 -0.61 -14.66 2.52
CA GLU A 64 -1.26 -15.30 1.37
C GLU A 64 -0.86 -14.62 0.06
N ARG A 65 -0.86 -13.28 0.04
CA ARG A 65 -0.44 -12.51 -1.12
C ARG A 65 1.03 -12.73 -1.47
N LEU A 66 1.91 -12.79 -0.48
CA LEU A 66 3.33 -13.08 -0.70
C LEU A 66 3.54 -14.48 -1.31
N GLU A 67 2.81 -15.48 -0.83
CA GLU A 67 2.88 -16.83 -1.42
C GLU A 67 2.34 -16.86 -2.86
N ALA A 68 1.24 -16.15 -3.13
CA ALA A 68 0.74 -15.99 -4.49
C ALA A 68 1.78 -15.36 -5.43
N TYR A 69 2.46 -14.30 -4.97
CA TYR A 69 3.51 -13.65 -5.75
C TYR A 69 4.70 -14.58 -6.04
N LYS A 70 5.13 -15.42 -5.09
CA LYS A 70 6.22 -16.39 -5.33
C LYS A 70 5.85 -17.40 -6.42
N ILE A 71 4.60 -17.86 -6.45
CA ILE A 71 4.10 -18.76 -7.47
C ILE A 71 4.12 -18.06 -8.84
N GLU A 72 3.65 -16.82 -8.89
CA GLU A 72 3.62 -16.02 -10.13
C GLU A 72 5.03 -15.72 -10.65
N ASP A 73 5.97 -15.32 -9.80
CA ASP A 73 7.38 -15.11 -10.18
C ASP A 73 8.00 -16.41 -10.72
N THR A 74 7.73 -17.55 -10.07
CA THR A 74 8.22 -18.85 -10.56
C THR A 74 7.70 -19.18 -11.95
N LYS A 75 6.42 -18.89 -12.24
CA LYS A 75 5.84 -19.06 -13.57
C LYS A 75 6.51 -18.14 -14.58
N TYR A 76 6.66 -16.86 -14.24
CA TYR A 76 7.32 -15.87 -15.07
C TYR A 76 8.75 -16.27 -15.42
N GLN A 77 9.55 -16.70 -14.45
CA GLN A 77 10.92 -17.15 -14.72
C GLN A 77 10.96 -18.39 -15.63
N ARG A 78 10.01 -19.33 -15.47
CA ARG A 78 9.92 -20.50 -16.34
C ARG A 78 9.58 -20.11 -17.79
N GLU A 79 8.60 -19.23 -17.98
CA GLU A 79 8.23 -18.73 -19.30
C GLU A 79 9.38 -17.97 -19.96
N ARG A 80 10.03 -17.08 -19.20
CA ARG A 80 11.22 -16.36 -19.65
C ARG A 80 12.33 -17.31 -20.09
N ASN A 81 12.59 -18.37 -19.32
CA ASN A 81 13.61 -19.36 -19.67
C ASN A 81 13.24 -20.16 -20.92
N HIS A 82 11.96 -20.50 -21.12
CA HIS A 82 11.50 -21.12 -22.36
C HIS A 82 11.68 -20.20 -23.58
N LEU A 83 11.38 -18.91 -23.43
CA LEU A 83 11.56 -17.92 -24.50
C LEU A 83 13.03 -17.62 -24.78
N ALA A 84 13.91 -17.80 -23.81
CA ALA A 84 15.35 -17.60 -23.95
C ALA A 84 16.08 -18.80 -24.60
N GLN A 85 15.42 -19.95 -24.77
CA GLN A 85 15.96 -21.06 -25.54
C GLN A 85 15.91 -20.70 -27.03
N PRO A 86 17.06 -20.65 -27.75
CA PRO A 86 17.03 -20.41 -29.19
C PRO A 86 16.26 -21.55 -29.85
N SER A 87 15.25 -21.21 -30.66
CA SER A 87 14.64 -22.18 -31.58
C SER A 87 15.76 -22.71 -32.46
N GLN A 88 16.09 -24.00 -32.31
CA GLN A 88 16.97 -24.67 -33.26
C GLN A 88 16.35 -24.51 -34.65
N PRO A 89 17.06 -23.92 -35.63
CA PRO A 89 16.57 -23.94 -36.99
C PRO A 89 16.55 -25.40 -37.43
N TYR A 90 15.41 -25.86 -37.94
CA TYR A 90 15.30 -27.14 -38.65
C TYR A 90 16.48 -27.24 -39.63
N ARG A 91 17.30 -28.29 -39.48
CA ARG A 91 18.21 -28.72 -40.54
C ARG A 91 17.45 -29.74 -41.38
N ASP A 92 17.44 -29.45 -42.68
CA ASP A 92 16.80 -30.21 -43.76
C ASP A 92 17.16 -31.71 -43.79
#